data_AF-A0A7C2TK00-F1
#
_entry.id   AF-A0A7C2TK00-F1
#
_cell.length_a   1.000
_cell.length_b   1.000
_cell.length_c   1.000
_cell.angle_alpha   90.00
_cell.angle_beta   90.00
_cell.angle_gamma   90.00
#
_symmetry.space_group_name_H-M   'P 1'
#
loop_
_entity.id
_entity.type
_entity.pdbx_description
1 polymer ?
#
loop_
_entity_poly.entity_id
_entity_poly.type
_entity_poly.pdbx_seq_one_letter_code
_entity_poly.pdbx_strand_id
1 'polypeptide(L)'
;MSAISSAEIKQEFLRSKMGLAGIGILGILILVSIISVILIPIDTFKEWNNPSSWISNPKTSMPVWVNFLSSEKIPEHKIIDEPEKRFQVLNDVSVVSHQ
;
A
#
# COMPACT_ATOMS: atom_id res chain seq x y z
N MET A 1 -48.34 11.94 20.49
CA MET A 1 -47.23 11.61 19.58
C MET A 1 -46.34 10.61 20.31
N SER A 2 -46.24 9.38 19.83
CA SER A 2 -45.38 8.35 20.45
C SER A 2 -43.92 8.78 20.31
N ALA A 3 -43.22 8.85 21.44
CA ALA A 3 -41.81 9.19 21.45
C ALA A 3 -41.02 8.06 20.79
N ILE A 4 -40.30 8.39 19.72
CA ILE A 4 -39.45 7.43 19.01
C ILE A 4 -38.33 6.99 19.97
N SER A 5 -38.25 5.68 20.23
CA SER A 5 -37.24 5.10 21.12
C SER A 5 -35.89 4.96 20.40
N SER A 6 -34.79 5.19 21.11
CA SER A 6 -33.43 4.99 20.58
C SER A 6 -33.17 3.56 20.12
N ALA A 7 -33.85 2.58 20.72
CA ALA A 7 -33.77 1.17 20.30
C ALA A 7 -34.42 0.94 18.94
N GLU A 8 -35.54 1.62 18.69
CA GLU A 8 -36.30 1.54 17.44
C GLU A 8 -35.51 2.14 16.27
N ILE A 9 -34.84 3.28 16.52
CA ILE A 9 -33.91 3.91 15.55
C ILE A 9 -32.75 2.97 15.22
N LYS A 10 -32.11 2.36 16.22
CA LYS A 10 -31.00 1.41 15.99
C LYS A 10 -31.46 0.20 15.18
N GLN A 11 -32.62 -0.35 15.50
CA GLN A 11 -33.18 -1.51 14.79
C GLN A 11 -33.47 -1.18 13.32
N GLU A 12 -34.07 -0.02 13.05
CA GLU A 12 -34.39 0.39 11.68
C GLU A 12 -33.12 0.74 10.89
N PHE A 13 -32.13 1.35 11.54
CA PHE A 13 -30.84 1.64 10.92
C PHE A 13 -30.06 0.37 10.56
N LEU A 14 -30.06 -0.65 11.42
CA LEU A 14 -29.42 -1.94 11.15
C LEU A 14 -30.14 -2.74 10.04
N ARG A 15 -31.43 -2.48 9.80
CA ARG A 15 -32.17 -3.03 8.64
C ARG A 15 -31.82 -2.35 7.32
N SER A 16 -31.30 -1.12 7.36
CA SER A 16 -30.90 -0.39 6.16
C SER A 16 -29.57 -0.88 5.60
N LYS A 17 -29.60 -1.46 4.38
CA LYS A 17 -28.40 -1.92 3.66
C LYS A 17 -27.38 -0.79 3.44
N MET A 18 -27.87 0.40 3.12
CA MET A 18 -27.03 1.60 2.91
C MET A 18 -26.45 2.11 4.23
N GLY A 19 -27.23 2.10 5.32
CA GLY A 19 -26.76 2.48 6.65
C GLY A 19 -25.64 1.57 7.14
N LEU A 20 -25.81 0.26 6.95
CA LEU A 20 -24.80 -0.73 7.32
C LEU A 20 -23.52 -0.62 6.47
N ALA A 21 -23.64 -0.35 5.16
CA ALA A 21 -22.50 -0.08 4.30
C ALA A 21 -21.71 1.14 4.77
N GLY A 22 -22.40 2.22 5.17
CA GLY A 22 -21.78 3.41 5.74
C GLY A 22 -21.00 3.14 7.03
N ILE A 23 -21.60 2.39 7.97
CA ILE A 23 -20.88 1.93 9.18
C ILE A 23 -19.65 1.10 8.81
N GLY A 24 -19.78 0.20 7.84
CA GLY A 24 -18.68 -0.64 7.38
C GLY A 24 -17.50 0.18 6.85
N ILE A 25 -17.77 1.15 5.97
CA ILE A 25 -16.74 2.06 5.44
C ILE A 25 -16.09 2.86 6.58
N LEU A 26 -16.90 3.42 7.49
CA LEU A 26 -16.38 4.17 8.63
C LEU A 26 -15.50 3.30 9.53
N GLY A 27 -15.91 2.06 9.80
CA GLY A 27 -15.12 1.10 10.57
C GLY A 27 -13.79 0.77 9.90
N ILE A 28 -13.78 0.56 8.59
CA ILE A 28 -12.55 0.34 7.81
C ILE A 28 -11.62 1.55 7.90
N LEU A 29 -12.15 2.77 7.75
CA LEU A 29 -11.35 3.99 7.85
C LEU A 29 -10.71 4.16 9.24
N ILE A 30 -11.47 3.90 10.31
CA ILE A 30 -10.95 3.92 11.68
C ILE A 30 -9.85 2.87 11.85
N LEU A 31 -10.07 1.66 11.35
CA LEU A 31 -9.09 0.58 11.43
C LEU A 31 -7.78 0.94 10.70
N VAL A 32 -7.88 1.47 9.47
CA VAL A 32 -6.72 1.92 8.70
C VAL A 32 -5.98 3.03 9.45
N SER A 33 -6.70 3.97 10.07
CA SER A 33 -6.09 5.04 10.88
C SER A 33 -5.29 4.48 12.06
N ILE A 34 -5.86 3.55 12.82
CA ILE A 34 -5.17 2.90 13.95
C ILE A 34 -3.94 2.14 13.48
N ILE A 35 -4.07 1.35 12.40
CA ILE A 35 -2.96 0.58 11.82
C ILE A 35 -1.83 1.51 11.39
N SER A 36 -2.17 2.64 10.74
CA SER A 36 -1.19 3.64 10.31
C SER A 36 -0.35 4.16 11.48
N VAL A 37 -1.00 4.53 12.59
CA VAL A 37 -0.31 5.03 13.79
C VAL A 37 0.61 3.99 14.43
N ILE A 38 0.25 2.70 14.36
CA ILE A 38 1.03 1.62 14.98
C ILE A 38 2.21 1.18 14.09
N LEU A 39 1.98 1.04 12.78
CA LEU A 39 2.96 0.43 11.88
C LEU A 39 3.88 1.43 11.19
N ILE A 40 3.47 2.69 11.03
CA ILE A 40 4.23 3.68 10.26
C ILE A 40 5.02 4.58 11.22
N PRO A 41 6.38 4.59 11.15
CA PRO A 41 7.19 5.48 11.96
C PRO A 41 6.91 6.94 11.66
N ILE A 42 6.92 7.79 12.70
CA ILE A 42 6.62 9.23 12.60
C ILE A 42 7.55 9.99 11.65
N ASP A 43 8.80 9.54 11.50
CA ASP A 43 9.78 10.16 10.62
C ASP A 43 9.44 10.01 9.13
N THR A 44 8.67 8.97 8.77
CA THR A 44 8.18 8.75 7.40
C THR A 44 7.39 9.95 6.87
N PHE A 45 6.73 10.70 7.76
CA PHE A 45 5.99 11.91 7.39
C PHE A 45 6.89 12.98 6.76
N LYS A 46 8.14 13.10 7.22
CA LYS A 46 9.12 14.05 6.68
C LYS A 46 9.53 13.68 5.27
N GLU A 47 9.62 12.38 4.98
CA GLU A 47 9.97 11.87 3.66
C GLU A 47 8.83 11.97 2.66
N TRP A 48 7.58 12.05 3.13
CA TRP A 48 6.40 12.06 2.25
C TRP A 48 6.45 13.18 1.20
N ASN A 49 6.88 14.38 1.62
CA ASN A 49 7.03 15.54 0.75
C ASN A 49 8.45 15.73 0.18
N ASN A 50 9.36 14.78 0.38
CA ASN A 50 10.72 14.84 -0.15
C ASN A 50 10.82 14.10 -1.50
N PRO A 51 10.96 14.80 -2.64
CA PRO A 51 11.05 14.15 -3.95
C PRO A 51 12.22 13.16 -4.06
N SER A 52 13.30 13.38 -3.32
CA SER A 52 14.48 12.52 -3.30
C SER A 52 14.17 11.13 -2.73
N SER A 53 13.23 11.04 -1.78
CA SER A 53 12.78 9.76 -1.20
C SER A 53 12.00 8.90 -2.21
N TRP A 54 11.50 9.50 -3.29
CA TRP A 54 10.67 8.82 -4.27
C TRP A 54 11.39 8.55 -5.61
N ILE A 55 12.56 9.15 -5.84
CA ILE A 55 13.19 9.16 -7.17
C ILE A 55 13.67 7.78 -7.64
N SER A 56 14.03 6.90 -6.71
CA SER A 56 14.42 5.52 -6.96
C SER A 56 13.23 4.61 -7.24
N ASN A 57 12.01 5.05 -6.89
CA ASN A 57 10.83 4.26 -7.16
C ASN A 57 10.50 4.30 -8.67
N PRO A 58 10.14 3.15 -9.25
CA PRO A 58 9.73 3.06 -10.65
C PRO A 58 8.50 3.93 -10.92
N LYS A 59 8.64 4.89 -11.84
CA LYS A 59 7.57 5.86 -12.19
C LYS A 59 6.38 5.21 -12.91
N THR A 60 6.60 4.07 -13.55
CA THR A 60 5.64 3.44 -14.47
C THR A 60 5.17 2.06 -14.01
N SER A 61 5.67 1.52 -12.90
CA SER A 61 5.22 0.22 -12.41
C SER A 61 3.98 0.36 -11.55
N MET A 62 3.06 -0.60 -11.69
CA MET A 62 1.90 -0.69 -10.83
C MET A 62 2.30 -1.05 -9.40
N PRO A 63 1.58 -0.55 -8.37
CA PRO A 63 1.81 -0.99 -7.00
C PRO A 63 1.57 -2.49 -6.82
N VAL A 64 2.30 -3.11 -5.89
CA VAL A 64 2.21 -4.56 -5.61
C VAL A 64 0.79 -5.03 -5.30
N TRP A 65 -0.04 -4.19 -4.66
CA TRP A 65 -1.40 -4.58 -4.30
C TRP A 65 -2.30 -4.82 -5.52
N VAL A 66 -1.94 -4.34 -6.71
CA VAL A 66 -2.65 -4.65 -7.95
C VAL A 66 -2.62 -6.15 -8.22
N ASN A 67 -1.50 -6.82 -7.92
CA ASN A 67 -1.42 -8.28 -8.02
C ASN A 67 -2.37 -8.99 -7.04
N PHE A 68 -2.80 -8.37 -5.94
CA PHE A 68 -3.76 -9.01 -5.02
C PHE A 68 -5.16 -9.07 -5.61
N LEU A 69 -5.52 -8.11 -6.46
CA LEU A 69 -6.84 -8.00 -7.07
C LEU A 69 -6.90 -8.57 -8.50
N SER A 70 -5.75 -8.73 -9.16
CA SER A 70 -5.68 -9.24 -10.53
C SER A 70 -5.78 -10.76 -10.59
N SER A 71 -6.56 -11.24 -11.57
CA SER A 71 -6.68 -12.68 -11.89
C SER A 71 -5.39 -13.23 -12.50
N GLU A 72 -4.71 -12.43 -13.32
CA GLU A 72 -3.40 -12.75 -13.88
C GLU A 72 -2.32 -11.93 -13.16
N LYS A 73 -1.24 -12.60 -12.72
CA LYS A 73 -0.15 -11.95 -11.99
C LYS A 73 0.79 -11.24 -12.96
N ILE A 74 1.03 -9.95 -12.73
CA ILE A 74 2.03 -9.17 -13.45
C ILE A 74 3.38 -9.24 -12.73
N PRO A 75 4.52 -9.10 -13.44
CA PRO A 75 5.83 -9.07 -12.82
C PRO A 75 5.96 -7.95 -11.79
N GLU A 76 6.50 -8.27 -10.62
CA GLU A 76 6.75 -7.31 -9.55
C GLU A 76 8.09 -6.62 -9.72
N HIS A 77 8.15 -5.35 -9.32
CA HIS A 77 9.39 -4.60 -9.30
C HIS A 77 10.32 -5.12 -8.19
N LYS A 78 11.59 -5.40 -8.55
CA LYS A 78 12.62 -5.85 -7.62
C LYS A 78 13.83 -4.93 -7.70
N ILE A 79 14.22 -4.37 -6.56
CA ILE A 79 15.48 -3.62 -6.41
C ILE A 79 16.59 -4.63 -6.13
N ILE A 80 17.72 -4.52 -6.84
CA ILE A 80 18.90 -5.37 -6.67
C ILE A 80 19.99 -4.50 -6.03
N ASP A 81 20.23 -4.68 -4.73
CA ASP A 81 21.16 -3.83 -3.97
C ASP A 81 22.64 -4.20 -4.24
N GLU A 82 22.92 -5.48 -4.50
CA GLU A 82 24.27 -6.00 -4.77
C GLU A 82 24.26 -6.87 -6.03
N PRO A 83 24.41 -6.27 -7.24
CA PRO A 83 24.53 -7.06 -8.45
C PRO A 83 25.83 -7.88 -8.41
N GLU A 84 25.74 -9.16 -8.75
CA GLU A 84 26.92 -10.03 -8.78
C GLU A 84 27.85 -9.52 -9.88
N LYS A 85 29.02 -8.99 -9.48
CA LYS A 85 29.99 -8.41 -10.40
C LYS A 85 30.87 -9.52 -10.95
N ARG A 86 30.63 -9.93 -12.19
CA ARG A 86 31.51 -10.86 -12.89
C ARG A 86 32.59 -10.08 -13.62
N PHE A 87 33.83 -10.26 -13.18
CA PHE A 87 35.01 -9.71 -13.84
C PHE A 87 35.60 -10.78 -14.75
N GLN A 88 35.65 -10.51 -16.06
CA GLN A 88 36.39 -11.33 -17.01
C GLN A 88 37.55 -10.49 -17.55
N VAL A 89 38.78 -10.97 -17.36
CA VAL A 89 39.99 -10.33 -17.90
C VAL A 89 40.58 -11.25 -18.95
N LEU A 90 40.63 -10.79 -20.20
CA LEU A 90 41.25 -11.50 -21.31
C LEU A 90 42.34 -10.62 -21.92
N ASN A 91 43.60 -11.02 -21.74
CA ASN A 91 44.79 -10.28 -22.15
C ASN A 91 44.79 -8.85 -21.57
N ASP A 92 44.51 -7.82 -22.38
CA ASP A 92 44.46 -6.41 -21.98
C ASP A 92 43.03 -5.85 -21.84
N VAL A 93 42.00 -6.69 -22.00
CA VAL A 93 40.59 -6.26 -21.94
C VAL A 93 39.93 -6.75 -20.65
N SER A 94 39.42 -5.83 -19.85
CA SER A 94 38.60 -6.11 -18.67
C SER A 94 37.11 -5.85 -18.97
N VAL A 95 36.28 -6.88 -18.83
CA VAL A 95 34.82 -6.78 -18.93
C VAL A 95 34.21 -6.93 -17.54
N VAL A 96 33.40 -5.95 -17.14
CA VAL A 96 32.60 -5.99 -15.92
C VAL A 96 31.15 -6.19 -16.31
N SER A 97 30.56 -7.28 -15.85
CA SER A 97 29.13 -7.57 -16.02
C SER A 97 28.43 -7.51 -14.66
N HIS A 98 27.22 -6.96 -14.65
CA HIS A 98 26.31 -6.91 -13.51
C HIS A 98 25.15 -7.87 -13.80
N GLN A 99 25.01 -8.95 -13.03
CA GLN A 99 23.83 -9.84 -13.05
C GLN A 99 22.88 -9.53 -11.90
#